data_AF-A1RR77-F1
#
_entry.id   AF-A1RR77-F1
#
_cell.length_a   1.000
_cell.length_b   1.000
_cell.length_c   1.000
_cell.angle_alpha   90.00
_cell.angle_beta   90.00
_cell.angle_gamma   90.00
#
_symmetry.space_group_name_H-M   'P 1'
#
loop_
_entity.id
_entity.type
_entity.pdbx_description
1 polymer ?
#
loop_
_entity_poly.entity_id
_entity_poly.type
_entity_poly.pdbx_seq_one_letter_code
_entity_poly.pdbx_strand_id
1 'polypeptide(L)' 'MYIFLGAMGQRTVVCPNCKRPVKPVECGRKNQTKRYVVVTYCCPKCGVELLTERLEIPT' A
#
# COMPACT_ATOMS: atom_id res chain seq x y z
N MET A 1 10.75 -15.15 -5.77
CA MET A 1 10.29 -14.79 -4.41
C MET A 1 10.84 -13.40 -4.10
N TYR A 2 10.08 -12.33 -4.34
CA TYR A 2 10.56 -10.96 -4.13
C TYR A 2 10.24 -10.53 -2.71
N ILE A 3 11.11 -10.91 -1.78
CA ILE A 3 11.08 -10.40 -0.42
C ILE A 3 12.48 -9.85 -0.16
N PHE A 4 12.60 -8.53 -0.03
CA PHE A 4 13.76 -7.94 0.61
C PHE A 4 13.29 -6.95 1.66
N LEU A 5 13.28 -7.47 2.90
CA LEU A 5 13.20 -6.74 4.15
C LEU A 5 14.39 -5.78 4.25
N GLY A 6 14.09 -4.50 4.47
CA GLY A 6 15.06 -3.48 4.85
C GLY A 6 14.38 -2.39 5.67
N ALA A 7 14.69 -2.38 6.98
CA ALA A 7 14.61 -1.28 7.95
C ALA A 7 13.39 -0.31 7.95
N MET A 8 12.65 -0.33 9.07
CA MET A 8 11.74 0.72 9.58
C MET A 8 10.69 1.32 8.62
N GLY A 9 9.48 0.79 8.73
CA GLY A 9 8.24 1.60 8.76
C GLY A 9 7.68 2.13 7.43
N GLN A 10 8.38 1.97 6.31
CA GLN A 10 7.86 2.38 5.00
C GLN A 10 8.08 1.24 4.00
N ARG A 11 7.06 0.38 3.84
CA ARG A 11 7.03 -0.72 2.86
C ARG A 11 7.28 -0.16 1.46
N THR A 12 8.54 -0.11 1.02
CA THR A 12 8.88 0.19 -0.37
C THR A 12 8.57 -1.05 -1.19
N VAL A 13 7.70 -0.91 -2.17
CA VAL A 13 7.23 -2.03 -3.00
C VAL A 13 7.77 -1.81 -4.40
N VAL A 14 8.32 -2.86 -5.02
CA VAL A 14 8.78 -2.77 -6.40
C VAL A 14 7.55 -2.75 -7.30
N CYS A 15 7.34 -1.63 -7.99
CA CYS A 15 6.24 -1.54 -8.94
C CYS A 15 6.52 -2.46 -10.13
N PRO A 16 5.61 -3.38 -10.50
CA PRO A 16 5.82 -4.29 -11.64
C PRO A 16 5.92 -3.53 -12.98
N ASN A 17 5.29 -2.35 -13.05
CA ASN A 17 5.28 -1.52 -14.25
C ASN A 17 6.54 -0.65 -14.35
N CYS A 18 6.87 0.09 -13.28
CA CYS A 18 8.03 0.98 -13.30
C CYS A 18 9.37 0.24 -13.03
N LYS A 19 9.34 -1.06 -12.64
CA LYS A 19 10.49 -1.90 -12.24
C LYS A 19 11.47 -1.24 -11.26
N ARG A 20 10.95 -0.32 -10.45
CA ARG A 20 11.73 0.45 -9.48
C ARG A 20 11.11 0.30 -8.10
N PRO A 21 11.93 0.29 -7.04
CA PRO A 21 11.43 0.41 -5.68
C PRO A 21 10.76 1.78 -5.55
N VAL A 22 9.47 1.77 -5.27
CA VAL A 22 8.70 3.00 -5.05
C VAL A 22 8.10 2.94 -3.66
N LYS A 23 7.89 4.11 -3.06
CA LYS A 23 7.12 4.24 -1.83
C LYS A 23 5.63 4.31 -2.22
N PRO A 24 4.82 3.28 -1.90
CA PRO A 24 3.39 3.31 -2.14
C PRO A 24 2.79 4.49 -1.37
N VAL A 25 1.92 5.23 -2.03
CA VAL A 25 1.17 6.34 -1.44
C VAL A 25 -0.28 5.94 -1.29
N GLU A 26 -0.93 6.39 -0.22
CA GLU A 26 -2.37 6.18 -0.03
C GLU A 26 -3.13 6.91 -1.15
N CYS A 27 -3.73 6.14 -2.04
CA CYS A 27 -4.52 6.66 -3.16
C CYS A 27 -6.00 6.42 -2.97
N GLY A 28 -6.37 5.49 -2.08
CA GLY A 28 -7.76 5.18 -1.78
C GLY A 28 -7.91 4.82 -0.32
N ARG A 29 -8.80 5.52 0.38
CA ARG A 29 -9.25 5.12 1.71
C ARG A 29 -10.75 4.93 1.63
N LYS A 30 -11.20 3.69 1.69
CA LYS A 30 -12.63 3.33 1.71
C LYS A 30 -13.00 2.76 3.05
N ASN A 31 -13.91 3.42 3.74
CA ASN A 31 -14.53 2.83 4.92
C ASN A 31 -15.50 1.74 4.44
N GLN A 32 -15.19 0.49 4.72
CA GLN A 32 -16.07 -0.63 4.35
C GLN A 32 -17.20 -0.77 5.37
N THR A 33 -16.90 -0.57 6.65
CA THR A 33 -17.87 -0.74 7.75
C THR A 33 -17.44 0.15 8.91
N LYS A 34 -18.31 0.35 9.93
CA LYS A 34 -17.98 1.13 11.14
C LYS A 34 -16.69 0.70 11.86
N ARG A 35 -16.22 -0.53 11.62
CA ARG A 35 -15.02 -1.12 12.24
C ARG A 35 -13.86 -1.38 11.27
N TYR A 36 -14.06 -1.22 9.96
CA TYR A 36 -13.05 -1.61 8.98
C TYR A 36 -12.85 -0.53 7.92
N VAL A 37 -11.61 -0.11 7.75
CA VAL A 37 -11.13 0.80 6.71
C VAL A 37 -10.26 0.00 5.76
N VAL A 38 -10.61 0.03 4.48
CA VAL A 38 -9.74 -0.46 3.42
C VAL A 38 -8.87 0.69 2.95
N VAL A 39 -7.56 0.55 3.07
CA VAL A 39 -6.57 1.49 2.56
C VAL A 39 -5.88 0.85 1.36
N THR A 40 -6.03 1.48 0.21
CA THR A 40 -5.35 1.15 -1.03
C THR A 40 -4.15 2.08 -1.19
N TYR A 41 -2.99 1.46 -1.40
CA TYR A 41 -1.74 2.14 -1.71
C TYR A 41 -1.39 1.96 -3.18
N CYS A 42 -1.14 3.06 -3.87
CA CYS A 42 -0.76 3.08 -5.27
C CYS A 42 0.68 3.54 -5.49
N CYS A 43 1.23 3.20 -6.65
CA CYS A 43 2.47 3.78 -7.13
C CYS A 43 2.25 5.26 -7.50
N PRO A 44 3.00 6.22 -6.95
CA PRO A 44 2.85 7.64 -7.28
C PRO A 44 3.26 8.00 -8.73
N LYS A 45 4.01 7.12 -9.40
CA LYS A 45 4.45 7.34 -10.78
C LYS A 45 3.52 6.73 -11.83
N CYS A 46 3.07 5.51 -11.55
CA CYS A 46 2.36 4.68 -12.53
C CYS A 46 0.86 4.57 -12.19
N GLY A 47 0.42 5.00 -11.00
CA GLY A 47 -0.98 4.92 -10.55
C GLY A 47 -1.47 3.52 -10.20
N VAL A 48 -0.65 2.48 -10.41
CA VAL A 48 -1.05 1.08 -10.16
C VAL A 48 -1.22 0.81 -8.68
N GLU A 49 -2.28 0.08 -8.33
CA GLU A 49 -2.53 -0.42 -6.98
C GLU A 49 -1.47 -1.46 -6.62
N LEU A 50 -0.69 -1.17 -5.58
CA LEU A 50 0.40 -2.03 -5.11
C LEU A 50 -0.01 -2.85 -3.89
N LEU A 51 -0.84 -2.27 -3.03
CA LEU A 51 -1.20 -2.88 -1.76
C LEU A 51 -2.62 -2.47 -1.37
N THR A 52 -3.34 -3.38 -0.73
CA THR A 52 -4.64 -3.08 -0.13
C THR A 52 -4.64 -3.69 1.27
N GLU A 53 -4.72 -2.84 2.29
CA GLU A 53 -4.77 -3.26 3.68
C GLU A 53 -6.16 -3.01 4.25
N ARG A 54 -6.65 -3.97 5.05
CA ARG A 54 -7.88 -3.83 5.83
C ARG A 54 -7.48 -3.51 7.25
N LEU A 55 -7.65 -2.25 7.64
CA LEU A 55 -7.39 -1.76 8.98
C LEU A 55 -8.66 -1.83 9.81
N GLU A 56 -8.56 -2.48 10.96
CA GLU A 56 -9.61 -2.48 11.97
C GLU A 56 -9.51 -1.18 12.75
N ILE A 57 -10.61 -0.46 12.96
CA ILE A 57 -10.63 0.74 13.79
C ILE A 57 -10.86 0.26 15.23
N PRO A 58 -9.84 0.26 16.12
CA PRO A 58 -10.09 0.02 17.53
C PRO A 58 -10.97 1.17 18.03
N THR A 59 -12.16 0.82 18.53
CA THR A 59 -13.13 1.75 19.12
C THR A 59 -12.72 2.09 20.54
#